data_AF-A0AAU3IVS5-F1
#
_entry.id   AF-A0AAU3IVS5-F1
#
_cell.length_a   1.000
_cell.length_b   1.000
_cell.length_c   1.000
_cell.angle_alpha   90.00
_cell.angle_beta   90.00
_cell.angle_gamma   90.00
#
_symmetry.space_group_name_H-M   'P 1'
#
loop_
_entity.id
_entity.type
_entity.pdbx_description
1 polymer ?
#
loop_
_entity_poly.entity_id
_entity_poly.type
_entity_poly.pdbx_seq_one_letter_code
_entity_poly.pdbx_strand_id
1 'polypeptide(L)'
;MLLPAKAEVARQLRRYRAWERVMLASPADRAVRATFEDSGYTLCVLMGKRCAREAADAAERYLRSTLGAYLGETEELPRTAGYLRESEELPRTGAADMHGPPKAHQHFAAER
;
A
#
# COMPACT_ATOMS: atom_id res chain seq x y z
N MET A 1 24.68 13.86 18.58
CA MET A 1 23.28 14.36 18.54
C MET A 1 22.39 13.13 18.64
N LEU A 2 21.66 12.94 19.75
CA LEU A 2 20.73 11.82 19.93
C LEU A 2 19.61 11.96 18.90
N LEU A 3 19.54 11.03 17.94
CA LEU A 3 18.39 10.93 17.05
C LEU A 3 17.13 10.78 17.92
N PRO A 4 16.02 11.44 17.58
CA PRO A 4 14.79 11.30 18.35
C PRO A 4 14.42 9.82 18.43
N ALA A 5 14.07 9.35 19.62
CA ALA A 5 13.71 7.95 19.82
C ALA A 5 12.58 7.58 18.85
N LYS A 6 12.76 6.50 18.08
CA LYS A 6 11.79 6.10 17.04
C LYS A 6 10.38 5.88 17.59
N ALA A 7 10.27 5.43 18.84
CA ALA A 7 9.01 5.31 19.55
C ALA A 7 8.28 6.66 19.70
N GLU A 8 9.03 7.74 19.93
CA GLU A 8 8.51 9.11 19.98
C GLU A 8 7.96 9.52 18.61
N VAL A 9 8.77 9.35 17.56
CA VAL A 9 8.38 9.67 16.18
C VAL A 9 7.12 8.89 15.77
N ALA A 10 7.05 7.60 16.10
CA ALA A 10 5.88 6.76 15.82
C ALA A 10 4.63 7.21 16.58
N ARG A 11 4.77 7.64 17.85
CA ARG A 11 3.64 8.17 18.63
C ARG A 11 3.13 9.48 18.03
N GLN A 12 4.02 10.40 17.68
CA GLN A 12 3.65 11.69 17.09
C GLN A 12 3.02 11.52 15.71
N LEU A 13 3.53 10.61 14.88
CA LEU A 13 2.94 10.30 13.57
C LEU A 13 1.50 9.77 13.70
N ARG A 14 1.25 8.85 14.65
CA ARG A 14 -0.11 8.34 14.91
C ARG A 14 -1.06 9.46 15.38
N ARG A 15 -0.57 10.35 16.26
CA ARG A 15 -1.34 11.50 16.74
C ARG A 15 -1.68 12.45 15.58
N TYR A 16 -0.72 12.76 14.73
CA TYR A 16 -0.93 13.60 13.54
C TYR A 16 -2.00 13.03 12.61
N ARG A 17 -1.93 11.73 12.26
CA ARG A 17 -2.93 11.06 11.41
C ARG A 17 -4.32 10.98 12.04
N ALA A 18 -4.40 10.91 13.37
CA ALA A 18 -5.69 10.97 14.07
C ALA A 18 -6.31 12.38 13.91
N TRP A 19 -5.53 13.43 14.17
CA TRP A 19 -5.99 14.80 14.02
C TRP A 19 -6.24 15.21 12.57
N GLU A 20 -5.51 14.65 11.60
CA GLU A 20 -5.80 14.84 10.18
C GLU A 20 -7.23 14.41 9.84
N ARG A 21 -7.65 13.22 10.31
CA ARG A 21 -9.02 12.73 10.10
C ARG A 21 -10.07 13.61 10.79
N VAL A 22 -9.78 14.08 12.01
CA VAL A 22 -10.70 14.96 12.76
C VAL A 22 -10.79 16.35 12.08
N MET A 23 -9.66 16.90 11.62
CA MET A 23 -9.62 18.17 10.89
C MET A 23 -10.38 18.10 9.57
N LEU A 24 -10.30 16.97 8.85
CA LEU A 24 -11.11 16.72 7.66
C LEU A 24 -12.60 16.61 7.96
N ALA A 25 -12.97 16.05 9.12
CA ALA A 25 -14.36 15.93 9.56
C ALA A 25 -14.95 17.24 10.11
N SER A 26 -14.12 18.13 10.66
CA SER A 26 -14.56 19.37 11.32
C SER A 26 -13.58 20.54 11.09
N PRO A 27 -13.44 21.01 9.83
CA PRO A 27 -12.44 22.03 9.48
C PRO A 27 -12.73 23.43 10.06
N ALA A 28 -13.97 23.70 10.47
CA ALA A 28 -14.37 24.97 11.06
C ALA A 28 -14.04 25.05 12.57
N ASP A 29 -13.73 23.93 13.22
CA ASP A 29 -13.36 23.91 14.63
C ASP A 29 -11.91 24.41 14.81
N ARG A 30 -11.78 25.56 15.45
CA ARG A 30 -10.48 26.19 15.69
C ARG A 30 -9.61 25.41 16.67
N ALA A 31 -10.19 24.69 17.63
CA ALA A 31 -9.43 23.89 18.58
C ALA A 31 -8.84 22.64 17.89
N VAL A 32 -9.62 22.02 17.01
CA VAL A 32 -9.14 20.92 16.14
C VAL A 32 -8.01 21.41 15.26
N ARG A 33 -8.17 22.57 14.60
CA ARG A 33 -7.14 23.15 13.75
C ARG A 33 -5.85 23.46 14.52
N ALA A 34 -5.95 24.11 15.68
CA ALA A 34 -4.79 24.44 16.51
C ALA A 34 -4.04 23.17 16.97
N THR A 35 -4.77 22.13 17.37
CA THR A 35 -4.15 20.87 17.79
C THR A 35 -3.51 20.11 16.63
N PHE A 36 -4.12 20.16 15.44
CA PHE A 36 -3.53 19.61 14.22
C PHE A 36 -2.22 20.34 13.87
N GLU A 37 -2.23 21.68 13.89
CA GLU A 37 -1.04 22.50 13.63
C GLU A 37 0.09 22.24 14.63
N ASP A 38 -0.22 22.12 15.93
CA ASP A 38 0.75 21.77 16.98
C ASP A 38 1.39 20.40 16.77
N SER A 39 0.56 19.40 16.42
CA SER A 39 1.07 18.05 16.09
C SER A 39 1.95 18.05 14.82
N GLY A 40 1.59 18.86 13.83
CA GLY A 40 2.37 19.06 12.62
C GLY A 40 3.71 19.76 12.90
N TYR A 41 3.70 20.80 13.75
CA TYR A 41 4.91 21.51 14.16
C TYR A 41 5.90 20.59 14.88
N THR A 42 5.40 19.74 15.78
CA THR A 42 6.24 18.74 16.47
C THR A 42 6.93 17.81 15.47
N LEU A 43 6.20 17.29 14.47
CA LEU A 43 6.79 16.45 13.42
C LEU A 43 7.83 17.22 12.58
N CYS A 44 7.55 18.47 12.23
CA CYS A 44 8.48 19.32 11.49
C CYS A 44 9.82 19.46 12.21
N VAL A 45 9.80 19.73 13.52
CA VAL A 45 11.01 19.83 14.36
C VAL A 45 11.75 18.49 14.43
N LEU A 46 11.02 17.39 14.66
CA LEU A 46 11.64 16.07 14.78
C LEU A 46 12.31 15.61 13.48
N MET A 47 11.69 15.88 12.32
CA MET A 47 12.15 15.41 11.01
C MET A 47 12.98 16.44 10.24
N GLY A 48 13.11 17.66 10.75
CA GLY A 48 13.82 18.75 10.08
C GLY A 48 13.18 19.16 8.75
N LYS A 49 11.83 19.16 8.69
CA LYS A 49 11.06 19.54 7.49
C LYS A 49 10.29 20.82 7.74
N ARG A 50 10.01 21.56 6.66
CA ARG A 50 9.29 22.85 6.73
C ARG A 50 7.77 22.69 6.68
N CYS A 51 7.29 21.57 6.15
CA CYS A 51 5.86 21.29 5.97
C CYS A 51 5.46 20.05 6.76
N ALA A 52 4.30 20.09 7.43
CA ALA A 52 3.82 18.97 8.25
C ALA A 52 3.61 17.68 7.42
N ARG A 53 3.14 17.81 6.18
CA ARG A 53 3.00 16.68 5.25
C ARG A 53 4.34 16.04 4.90
N GLU A 54 5.32 16.85 4.52
CA GLU A 54 6.68 16.37 4.23
C GLU A 54 7.34 15.75 5.46
N ALA A 55 7.05 16.30 6.64
CA ALA A 55 7.50 15.75 7.91
C ALA A 55 6.88 14.38 8.18
N ALA A 56 5.59 14.20 7.93
CA ALA A 56 4.93 12.91 8.06
C ALA A 56 5.54 11.86 7.09
N ASP A 57 5.75 12.23 5.83
CA ASP A 57 6.37 11.33 4.84
C ASP A 57 7.83 10.98 5.19
N ALA A 58 8.57 11.93 5.78
CA ALA A 58 9.91 11.68 6.29
C ALA A 58 9.89 10.76 7.53
N ALA A 59 8.95 10.96 8.44
CA ALA A 59 8.75 10.10 9.61
C ALA A 59 8.38 8.67 9.21
N GLU A 60 7.48 8.51 8.25
CA GLU A 60 7.12 7.19 7.72
C GLU A 60 8.32 6.47 7.11
N ARG A 61 9.13 7.17 6.31
CA ARG A 61 10.37 6.61 5.75
C ARG A 61 11.41 6.28 6.83
N TYR A 62 11.55 7.13 7.84
CA TYR A 62 12.46 6.91 8.97
C TYR A 62 12.08 5.68 9.80
N LEU A 63 10.78 5.45 10.01
CA LEU A 63 10.29 4.26 10.69
C LEU A 63 10.43 3.02 9.80
N ARG A 64 10.18 3.13 8.48
CA ARG A 64 10.32 2.01 7.53
C ARG A 64 11.77 1.57 7.32
N SER A 65 12.73 2.48 7.25
CA SER A 65 14.16 2.11 7.12
C SER A 65 14.65 1.30 8.32
N THR A 66 14.06 1.54 9.47
CA THR A 66 14.31 0.79 10.70
C THR A 66 13.67 -0.59 10.66
N LEU A 67 12.42 -0.67 10.21
CA LEU A 67 11.76 -1.95 10.02
C LEU A 67 12.51 -2.80 9.00
N GLY A 68 13.05 -2.21 7.92
CA GLY A 68 13.92 -2.89 6.97
C GLY A 68 15.23 -3.39 7.57
N ALA A 69 15.83 -2.63 8.50
CA ALA A 69 16.99 -3.09 9.25
C ALA A 69 16.64 -4.26 10.19
N TYR A 70 15.55 -4.17 10.97
CA TYR A 70 15.11 -5.26 11.85
C TYR A 70 14.62 -6.50 11.06
N LEU A 71 13.94 -6.32 9.93
CA LEU A 71 13.48 -7.42 9.08
C LEU A 71 14.65 -8.07 8.31
N GLY A 72 15.65 -7.30 7.88
CA GLY A 72 16.86 -7.83 7.25
C GLY A 72 17.71 -8.66 8.20
N GLU A 73 17.67 -8.36 9.51
CA GLU A 73 18.26 -9.21 10.57
C GLU A 73 17.39 -10.44 10.90
N THR A 74 16.10 -10.45 10.51
CA THR A 74 15.17 -11.58 10.70
C THR A 74 15.08 -12.49 9.46
N GLU A 75 15.60 -12.06 8.30
CA GLU A 75 15.64 -12.82 7.04
C GLU A 75 16.72 -13.94 6.99
N GLU A 76 17.21 -14.41 8.13
CA GLU A 76 17.85 -15.74 8.25
C GLU A 76 16.84 -16.87 8.54
N LEU A 77 15.56 -16.68 8.22
CA LEU A 77 14.59 -17.78 8.11
C LEU A 77 14.31 -18.04 6.62
N PRO A 78 14.41 -19.31 6.17
CA PRO A 78 14.62 -19.64 4.77
C PRO A 78 13.44 -19.18 3.92
N ARG A 79 13.78 -18.34 2.93
CA ARG A 79 12.99 -18.03 1.74
C ARG A 79 12.25 -19.27 1.23
N THR A 80 10.96 -19.39 1.53
CA THR A 80 10.02 -20.20 0.74
C THR A 80 8.57 -19.81 1.03
N ALA A 81 7.77 -19.86 -0.04
CA ALA A 81 6.31 -19.84 -0.11
C ALA A 81 5.62 -18.46 -0.18
N GLY A 82 5.27 -18.08 -1.41
CA GLY A 82 4.16 -17.14 -1.61
C GLY A 82 4.05 -16.40 -2.95
N TYR A 83 4.79 -16.78 -4.00
CA TYR A 83 4.36 -16.44 -5.36
C TYR A 83 3.08 -17.22 -5.65
N LEU A 84 1.94 -16.57 -5.42
CA LEU A 84 0.66 -17.08 -5.85
C LEU A 84 0.60 -17.07 -7.39
N ARG A 85 0.66 -18.29 -7.91
CA ARG A 85 -0.34 -18.85 -8.82
C ARG A 85 -0.28 -18.35 -10.26
N GLU A 86 0.71 -18.90 -10.96
CA GLU A 86 0.50 -19.81 -12.09
C GLU A 86 -0.98 -19.89 -12.57
N SER A 87 -1.28 -19.09 -13.58
CA SER A 87 -2.51 -19.17 -14.35
C SER A 87 -2.49 -20.42 -15.22
N GLU A 88 -2.94 -21.51 -14.63
CA GLU A 88 -3.84 -22.52 -15.21
C GLU A 88 -3.64 -22.82 -16.71
N GLU A 89 -2.52 -23.49 -17.03
CA GLU A 89 -2.30 -24.17 -18.29
C GLU A 89 -3.04 -25.53 -18.25
N LEU A 90 -4.23 -25.58 -18.85
CA LEU A 90 -5.03 -26.80 -19.01
C LEU A 90 -4.33 -27.79 -19.97
N PRO A 91 -3.99 -29.02 -19.53
CA PRO A 91 -3.40 -30.01 -20.42
C PRO A 91 -4.46 -30.75 -21.23
N ARG A 92 -4.16 -30.92 -22.51
CA ARG A 92 -4.88 -31.80 -23.43
C ARG A 92 -4.52 -33.26 -23.20
N THR A 93 -5.52 -34.13 -23.08
CA THR A 93 -5.61 -35.52 -23.61
C THR A 93 -6.98 -36.06 -23.19
N GLY A 94 -7.83 -36.74 -23.96
CA GLY A 94 -7.75 -37.44 -25.24
C GLY A 94 -8.66 -38.69 -25.11
N ALA A 95 -9.44 -39.00 -26.16
CA ALA A 95 -10.38 -40.13 -26.32
C ALA A 95 -11.82 -39.89 -25.78
N ALA A 96 -12.91 -40.21 -26.49
CA ALA A 96 -13.09 -41.09 -27.63
C ALA A 96 -14.32 -40.69 -28.49
N ASP A 97 -14.33 -41.29 -29.68
CA ASP A 97 -15.47 -41.72 -30.48
C ASP A 97 -15.93 -40.96 -31.73
N MET A 98 -16.07 -41.79 -32.76
CA MET A 98 -16.25 -41.53 -34.18
C MET A 98 -17.73 -41.48 -34.58
N HIS A 99 -18.14 -40.48 -35.37
CA HIS A 99 -18.90 -40.70 -36.62
C HIS A 99 -19.13 -39.38 -37.39
N GLY A 100 -18.77 -39.36 -38.68
CA GLY A 100 -19.20 -38.32 -39.64
C GLY A 100 -20.69 -38.47 -40.02
N PRO A 101 -21.23 -37.76 -41.06
CA PRO A 101 -20.54 -37.22 -42.25
C PRO A 101 -20.89 -35.73 -42.57
N PRO A 102 -20.37 -35.15 -43.68
CA PRO A 102 -20.37 -33.70 -43.95
C PRO A 102 -21.53 -33.27 -44.87
N LYS A 103 -21.79 -31.95 -44.98
CA LYS A 103 -22.09 -31.11 -46.19
C LYS A 103 -22.55 -29.72 -45.69
N ALA A 104 -21.75 -28.67 -45.90
CA ALA A 104 -21.85 -27.71 -47.02
C ALA A 104 -23.12 -26.84 -46.98
N HIS A 105 -22.97 -25.52 -46.87
CA HIS A 105 -23.37 -24.52 -47.88
C HIS A 105 -23.27 -23.11 -47.28
N GLN A 106 -22.47 -22.28 -47.93
CA GLN A 106 -22.35 -20.84 -47.76
C GLN A 106 -23.64 -20.13 -48.19
N HIS A 107 -24.02 -19.03 -47.53
CA HIS A 107 -24.76 -17.86 -48.06
C HIS A 107 -24.57 -16.75 -47.00
N PHE A 108 -23.78 -15.68 -47.17
CA PHE A 108 -23.95 -14.51 -48.05
C PHE A 108 -25.37 -13.93 -48.09
N ALA A 109 -25.60 -12.86 -47.32
CA ALA A 109 -26.50 -11.69 -47.53
C ALA A 109 -26.62 -10.96 -46.17
N ALA A 110 -26.15 -9.72 -46.00
CA ALA A 110 -26.71 -8.45 -46.52
C ALA A 110 -28.05 -8.07 -45.86
N GLU A 111 -28.06 -6.87 -45.24
CA GLU A 111 -29.22 -6.00 -44.93
C GLU A 111 -30.12 -6.47 -43.74
N ARG A 112 -30.51 -5.64 -42.76
CA ARG A 112 -30.72 -4.19 -42.67
C ARG A 112 -30.44 -3.67 -41.26
#